data_AF-A0A9J6GXT8-F1
#
_entry.id   AF-A0A9J6GXT8-F1
#
_cell.length_a   1.000
_cell.length_b   1.000
_cell.length_c   1.000
_cell.angle_alpha   90.00
_cell.angle_beta   90.00
_cell.angle_gamma   90.00
#
_symmetry.space_group_name_H-M   'P 1'
#
loop_
_entity.id
_entity.type
_entity.pdbx_description
1 polymer ?
#
loop_
_entity_poly.entity_id
_entity_poly.type
_entity_poly.pdbx_seq_one_letter_code
_entity_poly.pdbx_strand_id
1 'polypeptide(L)'
;MTKKFWMIFVCSLGQNVSVRELSAEMCRDEEVAKALADMIKASQNICRVHLGSDSRSMLAAFIQRLSVTITDNYTLTRVTVEDIQRILEEAWFAIRSVAARNSSLVTRAAQYVSGAACDRYRAQALERVSLSPSLMEEVAEVTFISSSEIVSRVREGLKCFEELHDFMRLCGVVEEKVTCHPRKDGRTQLDQLNADCWRHIRRYLLVEDIKMPTQSANTGFCSSVQCSR
;
A
#
# COMPACT_ATOMS: atom_id res chain seq x y z
N MET A 1 -34.21 -2.50 -7.56
CA MET A 1 -33.29 -1.54 -8.22
C MET A 1 -32.83 -2.14 -9.55
N THR A 2 -32.83 -1.40 -10.66
CA THR A 2 -32.57 -1.97 -12.00
C THR A 2 -31.08 -2.09 -12.32
N LYS A 3 -30.69 -3.04 -13.18
CA LYS A 3 -29.32 -3.21 -13.69
C LYS A 3 -28.70 -1.89 -14.17
N LYS A 4 -29.46 -1.09 -14.92
CA LYS A 4 -29.02 0.20 -15.45
C LYS A 4 -28.60 1.17 -14.35
N PHE A 5 -29.36 1.23 -13.26
CA PHE A 5 -29.01 2.08 -12.12
C PHE A 5 -27.68 1.66 -11.50
N TRP A 6 -27.50 0.34 -11.29
CA TRP A 6 -26.27 -0.18 -10.73
C TRP A 6 -25.04 0.06 -11.58
N MET A 7 -25.15 -0.06 -12.91
CA MET A 7 -24.03 0.26 -13.79
C MET A 7 -23.65 1.75 -13.70
N ILE A 8 -24.64 2.67 -13.63
CA ILE A 8 -24.37 4.09 -13.41
C ILE A 8 -23.68 4.32 -12.06
N PHE A 9 -24.12 3.62 -11.01
CA PHE A 9 -23.52 3.69 -9.69
C PHE A 9 -22.07 3.21 -9.68
N VAL A 10 -21.78 2.05 -10.28
CA VAL A 10 -20.41 1.52 -10.41
C VAL A 10 -19.51 2.48 -11.18
N CYS A 11 -19.98 3.03 -12.31
CA CYS A 11 -19.21 4.01 -13.09
C CYS A 11 -18.93 5.28 -12.27
N SER A 12 -19.92 5.78 -11.53
CA SER A 12 -19.76 6.96 -10.68
C SER A 12 -18.75 6.71 -9.56
N LEU A 13 -18.77 5.53 -8.94
CA LEU A 13 -17.80 5.14 -7.92
C LEU A 13 -16.38 4.99 -8.49
N GLY A 14 -16.24 4.50 -9.73
CA GLY A 14 -14.93 4.38 -10.38
C GLY A 14 -14.21 5.72 -10.59
N GLN A 15 -14.96 6.82 -10.65
CA GLN A 15 -14.43 8.19 -10.75
C GLN A 15 -14.35 8.90 -9.40
N ASN A 16 -14.83 8.26 -8.33
CA ASN A 16 -14.95 8.89 -7.04
C ASN A 16 -13.59 8.88 -6.30
N VAL A 17 -13.25 10.04 -5.72
CA VAL A 17 -11.99 10.27 -5.01
C VAL A 17 -12.15 10.45 -3.50
N SER A 18 -13.36 10.30 -2.96
CA SER A 18 -13.69 10.64 -1.57
C SER A 18 -14.30 9.50 -0.76
N VAL A 19 -14.98 8.56 -1.41
CA VAL A 19 -15.65 7.41 -0.79
C VAL A 19 -14.60 6.37 -0.43
N ARG A 20 -14.53 6.08 0.88
CA ARG A 20 -13.60 5.10 1.46
C ARG A 20 -14.26 3.79 1.86
N GLU A 21 -15.56 3.84 2.11
CA GLU A 21 -16.33 2.70 2.56
C GLU A 21 -17.52 2.50 1.63
N LEU A 22 -17.66 1.27 1.13
CA LEU A 22 -18.80 0.84 0.36
C LEU A 22 -19.56 -0.22 1.18
N SER A 23 -20.78 0.10 1.56
CA SER A 23 -21.73 -0.86 2.11
C SER A 23 -22.94 -0.93 1.20
N ALA A 24 -23.23 -2.10 0.64
CA ALA A 24 -24.30 -2.24 -0.34
C ALA A 24 -24.88 -3.65 -0.40
N GLU A 25 -26.20 -3.74 -0.62
CA GLU A 25 -26.89 -4.97 -0.98
C GLU A 25 -26.91 -5.10 -2.51
N MET A 26 -26.26 -6.12 -3.07
CA MET A 26 -25.97 -6.20 -4.50
C MET A 26 -27.22 -6.47 -5.35
N CYS A 27 -27.24 -5.89 -6.56
CA CYS A 27 -28.21 -6.26 -7.59
C CYS A 27 -28.14 -7.74 -7.95
N ARG A 28 -29.28 -8.34 -8.33
CA ARG A 28 -29.36 -9.69 -8.89
C ARG A 28 -28.94 -9.72 -10.38
N ASP A 29 -27.75 -9.22 -10.68
CA ASP A 29 -27.16 -9.24 -12.04
C ASP A 29 -25.65 -9.51 -11.99
N GLU A 30 -25.18 -10.55 -12.69
CA GLU A 30 -23.77 -10.99 -12.62
C GLU A 30 -22.81 -9.99 -13.25
N GLU A 31 -23.24 -9.27 -14.28
CA GLU A 31 -22.39 -8.29 -14.94
C GLU A 31 -22.15 -7.11 -14.02
N VAL A 32 -23.18 -6.70 -13.27
CA VAL A 32 -23.05 -5.69 -12.21
C VAL A 32 -22.07 -6.18 -11.14
N ALA A 33 -22.16 -7.45 -10.72
CA ALA A 33 -21.27 -8.00 -9.71
C ALA A 33 -19.79 -8.00 -10.15
N LYS A 34 -19.53 -8.40 -11.40
CA LYS A 34 -18.18 -8.38 -11.99
C LYS A 34 -17.67 -6.94 -12.17
N ALA A 35 -18.51 -6.04 -12.63
CA ALA A 35 -18.16 -4.62 -12.79
C ALA A 35 -17.82 -3.96 -11.44
N LEU A 36 -18.55 -4.32 -10.38
CA LEU A 36 -18.26 -3.83 -9.03
C LEU A 36 -16.90 -4.31 -8.52
N ALA A 37 -16.55 -5.59 -8.74
CA ALA A 37 -15.24 -6.13 -8.40
C ALA A 37 -14.11 -5.39 -9.15
N ASP A 38 -14.28 -5.16 -10.45
CA ASP A 38 -13.30 -4.43 -11.27
C ASP A 38 -13.14 -2.98 -10.81
N MET A 39 -14.23 -2.33 -10.41
CA MET A 39 -14.19 -0.98 -9.85
C MET A 39 -13.44 -0.93 -8.51
N ILE A 40 -13.73 -1.84 -7.58
CA ILE A 40 -13.03 -1.92 -6.29
C ILE A 40 -11.53 -2.12 -6.52
N LYS A 41 -11.16 -3.04 -7.42
CA LYS A 41 -9.78 -3.30 -7.79
C LYS A 41 -9.07 -2.05 -8.31
N ALA A 42 -9.74 -1.24 -9.13
CA ALA A 42 -9.19 -0.01 -9.69
C ALA A 42 -9.20 1.18 -8.72
N SER A 43 -9.99 1.13 -7.64
CA SER A 43 -10.15 2.25 -6.71
C SER A 43 -8.89 2.48 -5.88
N GLN A 44 -8.45 3.74 -5.84
CA GLN A 44 -7.39 4.20 -4.96
C GLN A 44 -7.90 4.72 -3.61
N ASN A 45 -9.22 4.73 -3.39
CA ASN A 45 -9.83 5.35 -2.21
C ASN A 45 -10.67 4.38 -1.38
N ILE A 46 -11.31 3.40 -2.01
CA ILE A 46 -12.11 2.41 -1.30
C ILE A 46 -11.19 1.51 -0.48
N CYS A 47 -11.36 1.58 0.83
CA CYS A 47 -10.59 0.86 1.83
C CYS A 47 -11.41 -0.26 2.50
N ARG A 48 -12.73 -0.06 2.62
CA ARG A 48 -13.64 -0.97 3.33
C ARG A 48 -14.82 -1.34 2.45
N VAL A 49 -15.10 -2.64 2.33
CA VAL A 49 -16.20 -3.16 1.52
C VAL A 49 -17.03 -4.12 2.35
N HIS A 50 -18.33 -3.81 2.47
CA HIS A 50 -19.34 -4.63 3.12
C HIS A 50 -20.42 -4.94 2.07
N LEU A 51 -20.53 -6.20 1.65
CA LEU A 51 -21.50 -6.60 0.62
C LEU A 51 -22.43 -7.70 1.14
N GLY A 52 -23.73 -7.42 1.04
CA GLY A 52 -24.79 -8.40 1.20
C GLY A 52 -25.37 -8.77 -0.17
N SER A 53 -25.88 -9.99 -0.30
CA SER A 53 -26.76 -10.35 -1.41
C SER A 53 -27.62 -11.54 -1.03
N ASP A 54 -28.89 -11.51 -1.42
CA ASP A 54 -29.78 -12.66 -1.35
C ASP A 54 -29.50 -13.70 -2.47
N SER A 55 -28.65 -13.35 -3.44
CA SER A 55 -28.35 -14.17 -4.61
C SER A 55 -26.92 -14.72 -4.57
N ARG A 56 -26.84 -16.03 -4.32
CA ARG A 56 -25.57 -16.77 -4.21
C ARG A 56 -24.70 -16.68 -5.46
N SER A 57 -25.31 -16.71 -6.65
CA SER A 57 -24.55 -16.63 -7.91
C SER A 57 -23.89 -15.26 -8.08
N MET A 58 -24.46 -14.17 -7.53
CA MET A 58 -23.86 -12.84 -7.62
C MET A 58 -22.65 -12.72 -6.71
N LEU A 59 -22.79 -13.21 -5.48
CA LEU A 59 -21.69 -13.31 -4.51
C LEU A 59 -20.54 -14.12 -5.08
N ALA A 60 -20.84 -15.27 -5.69
CA ALA A 60 -19.85 -16.10 -6.35
C ALA A 60 -19.16 -15.36 -7.51
N ALA A 61 -19.92 -14.72 -8.40
CA ALA A 61 -19.37 -13.96 -9.52
C ALA A 61 -18.45 -12.81 -9.05
N PHE A 62 -18.85 -12.08 -8.00
CA PHE A 62 -18.07 -11.02 -7.39
C PHE A 62 -16.76 -11.56 -6.79
N ILE A 63 -16.86 -12.56 -5.91
CA ILE A 63 -15.71 -13.13 -5.18
C ILE A 63 -14.71 -13.72 -6.17
N GLN A 64 -15.17 -14.50 -7.15
CA GLN A 64 -14.28 -15.09 -8.15
C GLN A 64 -13.57 -14.00 -8.96
N ARG A 65 -14.30 -12.99 -9.43
CA ARG A 65 -13.71 -11.90 -10.22
C ARG A 65 -12.69 -11.09 -9.42
N LEU A 66 -13.04 -10.74 -8.18
CA LEU A 66 -12.16 -9.94 -7.32
C LEU A 66 -10.91 -10.74 -6.94
N SER A 67 -11.04 -12.02 -6.57
CA SER A 67 -9.92 -12.84 -6.13
C SER A 67 -8.78 -12.93 -7.14
N VAL A 68 -9.10 -12.97 -8.43
CA VAL A 68 -8.11 -13.06 -9.52
C VAL A 68 -7.44 -11.71 -9.81
N THR A 69 -8.10 -10.60 -9.47
CA THR A 69 -7.68 -9.27 -9.92
C THR A 69 -7.11 -8.38 -8.81
N ILE A 70 -7.38 -8.68 -7.55
CA ILE A 70 -7.13 -7.78 -6.41
C ILE A 70 -5.68 -7.78 -5.89
N THR A 71 -4.80 -8.67 -6.36
CA THR A 71 -3.44 -8.88 -5.84
C THR A 71 -2.61 -7.60 -5.73
N ASP A 72 -2.71 -6.70 -6.71
CA ASP A 72 -1.93 -5.46 -6.79
C ASP A 72 -2.64 -4.26 -6.17
N ASN A 73 -3.78 -4.47 -5.50
CA ASN A 73 -4.46 -3.41 -4.76
C ASN A 73 -3.85 -3.26 -3.36
N TYR A 74 -3.53 -2.02 -2.98
CA TYR A 74 -2.92 -1.67 -1.69
C TYR A 74 -3.82 -0.78 -0.81
N THR A 75 -5.06 -0.55 -1.23
CA THR A 75 -5.99 0.37 -0.58
C THR A 75 -7.05 -0.36 0.22
N LEU A 76 -7.51 -1.52 -0.28
CA LEU A 76 -8.50 -2.36 0.37
C LEU A 76 -7.90 -3.03 1.62
N THR A 77 -8.35 -2.61 2.80
CA THR A 77 -7.90 -3.12 4.10
C THR A 77 -8.93 -4.06 4.73
N ARG A 78 -10.21 -3.91 4.39
CA ARG A 78 -11.28 -4.76 4.94
C ARG A 78 -12.31 -5.12 3.89
N VAL A 79 -12.62 -6.42 3.82
CA VAL A 79 -13.74 -6.94 3.04
C VAL A 79 -14.54 -7.88 3.92
N THR A 80 -15.85 -7.67 3.97
CA THR A 80 -16.79 -8.58 4.59
C THR A 80 -17.93 -8.83 3.64
N VAL A 81 -18.29 -10.11 3.54
CA VAL A 81 -19.37 -10.57 2.70
C VAL A 81 -20.28 -11.43 3.56
N GLU A 82 -21.58 -11.23 3.46
CA GLU A 82 -22.56 -12.06 4.15
C GLU A 82 -22.67 -13.44 3.48
N ASP A 83 -22.85 -14.50 4.28
CA ASP A 83 -23.08 -15.88 3.83
C ASP A 83 -22.04 -16.43 2.84
N ILE A 84 -20.77 -16.48 3.28
CA ILE A 84 -19.69 -17.11 2.49
C ILE A 84 -19.79 -18.63 2.60
N GLN A 85 -20.03 -19.27 1.46
CA GLN A 85 -20.07 -20.73 1.36
C GLN A 85 -18.67 -21.35 1.30
N ARG A 86 -18.54 -22.59 1.81
CA ARG A 86 -17.29 -23.37 1.75
C ARG A 86 -16.68 -23.48 0.35
N ILE A 87 -17.52 -23.49 -0.70
CA ILE A 87 -17.10 -23.64 -2.10
C ILE A 87 -16.28 -22.44 -2.59
N LEU A 88 -16.46 -21.26 -1.98
CA LEU A 88 -15.72 -20.05 -2.34
C LEU A 88 -14.54 -19.78 -1.39
N GLU A 89 -14.19 -20.73 -0.51
CA GLU A 89 -13.16 -20.53 0.53
C GLU A 89 -11.82 -20.10 -0.05
N GLU A 90 -11.35 -20.70 -1.15
CA GLU A 90 -10.05 -20.36 -1.75
C GLU A 90 -10.05 -18.93 -2.33
N ALA A 91 -11.06 -18.60 -3.13
CA ALA A 91 -11.20 -17.27 -3.72
C ALA A 91 -11.41 -16.19 -2.65
N TRP A 92 -12.20 -16.50 -1.63
CA TRP A 92 -12.40 -15.62 -0.48
C TRP A 92 -11.13 -15.46 0.36
N PHE A 93 -10.39 -16.54 0.57
CA PHE A 93 -9.10 -16.51 1.26
C PHE A 93 -8.10 -15.62 0.55
N ALA A 94 -8.05 -15.65 -0.79
CA ALA A 94 -7.19 -14.76 -1.56
C ALA A 94 -7.53 -13.27 -1.30
N ILE A 95 -8.82 -12.91 -1.33
CA ILE A 95 -9.28 -11.54 -1.04
C ILE A 95 -8.92 -11.13 0.39
N ARG A 96 -9.22 -11.99 1.38
CA ARG A 96 -8.88 -11.74 2.78
C ARG A 96 -7.38 -11.61 3.02
N SER A 97 -6.57 -12.40 2.31
CA SER A 97 -5.11 -12.35 2.41
C SER A 97 -4.58 -11.00 1.92
N VAL A 98 -5.13 -10.47 0.82
CA VAL A 98 -4.79 -9.13 0.33
C VAL A 98 -5.21 -8.05 1.33
N ALA A 99 -6.45 -8.11 1.84
CA ALA A 99 -6.94 -7.16 2.84
C ALA A 99 -6.10 -7.17 4.13
N ALA A 100 -5.73 -8.36 4.61
CA ALA A 100 -4.86 -8.54 5.78
C ALA A 100 -3.43 -8.04 5.53
N ARG A 101 -2.86 -8.31 4.35
CA ARG A 101 -1.56 -7.76 3.93
C ARG A 101 -1.59 -6.24 3.97
N ASN A 102 -2.59 -5.62 3.35
CA ASN A 102 -2.71 -4.17 3.26
C ASN A 102 -2.90 -3.55 4.65
N SER A 103 -3.72 -4.15 5.50
CA SER A 103 -3.87 -3.72 6.90
C SER A 103 -2.54 -3.79 7.65
N SER A 104 -1.79 -4.88 7.50
CA SER A 104 -0.46 -5.02 8.11
C SER A 104 0.53 -3.95 7.63
N LEU A 105 0.50 -3.61 6.33
CA LEU A 105 1.30 -2.52 5.78
C LEU A 105 0.90 -1.17 6.39
N VAL A 106 -0.39 -0.89 6.49
CA VAL A 106 -0.92 0.34 7.11
C VAL A 106 -0.46 0.47 8.57
N THR A 107 -0.61 -0.57 9.39
CA THR A 107 -0.15 -0.54 10.78
C THR A 107 1.37 -0.34 10.90
N ARG A 108 2.17 -0.99 10.04
CA ARG A 108 3.65 -0.80 10.03
C ARG A 108 4.04 0.61 9.61
N ALA A 109 3.39 1.16 8.59
CA ALA A 109 3.59 2.53 8.15
C ALA A 109 3.20 3.52 9.26
N ALA A 110 2.10 3.28 9.96
CA ALA A 110 1.68 4.10 11.09
C ALA A 110 2.72 4.09 12.22
N GLN A 111 3.31 2.93 12.55
CA GLN A 111 4.40 2.84 13.52
C GLN A 111 5.64 3.64 13.11
N TYR A 112 5.98 3.65 11.81
CA TYR A 112 7.08 4.47 11.27
C TYR A 112 6.80 5.95 11.45
N VAL A 113 5.63 6.42 10.99
CA VAL A 113 5.19 7.82 11.07
C VAL A 113 5.07 8.30 12.52
N SER A 114 4.69 7.41 13.42
CA SER A 114 4.60 7.70 14.86
C SER A 114 5.97 7.80 15.54
N GLY A 115 7.05 7.40 14.87
CA GLY A 115 8.40 7.32 15.43
C GLY A 115 8.60 6.15 16.40
N ALA A 116 7.67 5.19 16.44
CA ALA A 116 7.75 4.03 17.31
C ALA A 116 8.85 3.05 16.87
N ALA A 117 9.12 2.96 15.56
CA ALA A 117 10.20 2.17 15.00
C ALA A 117 10.58 2.66 13.58
N CYS A 118 11.87 2.78 13.31
CA CYS A 118 12.42 3.31 12.05
C CYS A 118 13.32 2.29 11.34
N ASP A 119 12.79 1.09 11.07
CA ASP A 119 13.50 0.08 10.28
C ASP A 119 13.01 0.03 8.82
N ARG A 120 13.80 -0.67 8.01
CA ARG A 120 13.57 -0.85 6.58
C ARG A 120 12.19 -1.42 6.24
N TYR A 121 11.68 -2.40 6.98
CA TYR A 121 10.40 -3.04 6.65
C TYR A 121 9.23 -2.10 6.87
N ARG A 122 9.30 -1.26 7.91
CA ARG A 122 8.29 -0.24 8.19
C ARG A 122 8.38 0.92 7.21
N ALA A 123 9.59 1.28 6.79
CA ALA A 123 9.80 2.28 5.76
C ALA A 123 9.28 1.82 4.38
N GLN A 124 9.52 0.55 4.00
CA GLN A 124 8.92 -0.07 2.81
C GLN A 124 7.39 -0.04 2.87
N ALA A 125 6.81 -0.32 4.05
CA ALA A 125 5.36 -0.24 4.22
C ALA A 125 4.84 1.19 4.02
N LEU A 126 5.52 2.20 4.59
CA LEU A 126 5.18 3.61 4.39
C LEU A 126 5.26 4.00 2.91
N GLU A 127 6.34 3.64 2.21
CA GLU A 127 6.48 3.91 0.78
C GLU A 127 5.28 3.34 -0.01
N ARG A 128 4.87 2.10 0.31
CA ARG A 128 3.80 1.39 -0.39
C ARG A 128 2.40 1.94 -0.13
N VAL A 129 2.09 2.37 1.10
CA VAL A 129 0.73 2.79 1.49
C VAL A 129 0.60 4.29 1.78
N SER A 130 1.61 5.09 1.44
CA SER A 130 1.65 6.55 1.67
C SER A 130 0.43 7.30 1.12
N LEU A 131 -0.14 6.82 0.01
CA LEU A 131 -1.32 7.39 -0.62
C LEU A 131 -2.64 6.77 -0.14
N SER A 132 -2.58 5.73 0.69
CA SER A 132 -3.78 5.06 1.19
C SER A 132 -4.49 5.92 2.23
N PRO A 133 -5.80 6.20 2.06
CA PRO A 133 -6.56 6.92 3.07
C PRO A 133 -6.58 6.23 4.43
N SER A 134 -6.48 4.89 4.46
CA SER A 134 -6.43 4.10 5.69
C SER A 134 -5.22 4.43 6.57
N LEU A 135 -4.11 4.88 5.98
CA LEU A 135 -2.92 5.26 6.76
C LEU A 135 -3.21 6.44 7.68
N MET A 136 -3.94 7.44 7.18
CA MET A 136 -4.27 8.64 7.95
C MET A 136 -5.18 8.30 9.14
N GLU A 137 -6.15 7.41 8.93
CA GLU A 137 -7.05 6.93 9.98
C GLU A 137 -6.27 6.17 11.05
N GLU A 138 -5.45 5.20 10.64
CA GLU A 138 -4.64 4.39 11.57
C GLU A 138 -3.67 5.25 12.41
N VAL A 139 -2.99 6.22 11.79
CA VAL A 139 -2.09 7.11 12.54
C VAL A 139 -2.87 7.97 13.53
N ALA A 140 -4.04 8.48 13.14
CA ALA A 140 -4.88 9.29 14.03
C ALA A 140 -5.32 8.48 15.26
N GLU A 141 -5.73 7.23 15.06
CA GLU A 141 -6.14 6.32 16.13
C GLU A 141 -5.00 6.01 17.12
N VAL A 142 -3.76 5.89 16.65
CA VAL A 142 -2.61 5.50 17.48
C VAL A 142 -1.91 6.68 18.16
N THR A 143 -1.96 7.88 17.56
CA THR A 143 -1.14 9.02 18.01
C THR A 143 -1.91 10.18 18.61
N PHE A 144 -3.23 10.24 18.40
CA PHE A 144 -4.10 11.35 18.86
C PHE A 144 -3.64 12.75 18.41
N ILE A 145 -2.86 12.86 17.32
CA ILE A 145 -2.39 14.14 16.77
C ILE A 145 -3.33 14.68 15.68
N SER A 146 -3.18 15.96 15.35
CA SER A 146 -3.99 16.61 14.31
C SER A 146 -3.74 16.06 12.91
N SER A 147 -4.76 16.08 12.04
CA SER A 147 -4.62 15.61 10.64
C SER A 147 -3.51 16.32 9.87
N SER A 148 -3.30 17.62 10.10
CA SER A 148 -2.19 18.39 9.49
C SER A 148 -0.83 17.90 9.94
N GLU A 149 -0.70 17.50 11.21
CA GLU A 149 0.55 16.94 11.73
C GLU A 149 0.81 15.54 11.18
N ILE A 150 -0.22 14.71 11.04
CA ILE A 150 -0.09 13.40 10.37
C ILE A 150 0.44 13.58 8.94
N VAL A 151 -0.13 14.52 8.17
CA VAL A 151 0.35 14.82 6.81
C VAL A 151 1.81 15.26 6.82
N SER A 152 2.23 16.09 7.79
CA SER A 152 3.62 16.52 7.93
C SER A 152 4.53 15.32 8.19
N ARG A 153 4.17 14.46 9.16
CA ARG A 153 4.99 13.30 9.52
C ARG A 153 5.07 12.25 8.41
N VAL A 154 3.99 12.04 7.66
CA VAL A 154 4.01 11.18 6.46
C VAL A 154 4.96 11.77 5.43
N ARG A 155 4.89 13.08 5.16
CA ARG A 155 5.78 13.77 4.22
C ARG A 155 7.25 13.72 4.65
N GLU A 156 7.52 13.94 5.93
CA GLU A 156 8.87 13.86 6.51
C GLU A 156 9.42 12.44 6.42
N GLY A 157 8.60 11.43 6.75
CA GLY A 157 8.98 10.03 6.60
C GLY A 157 9.30 9.66 5.14
N LEU A 158 8.55 10.23 4.19
CA LEU A 158 8.80 10.06 2.77
C LEU A 158 10.07 10.79 2.29
N LYS A 159 10.40 11.93 2.90
CA LYS A 159 11.60 12.71 2.54
C LYS A 159 12.89 11.92 2.75
N CYS A 160 12.94 11.02 3.74
CA CYS A 160 14.09 10.15 3.96
C CYS A 160 14.36 9.19 2.79
N PHE A 161 13.39 9.02 1.89
CA PHE A 161 13.57 8.26 0.66
C PHE A 161 14.19 9.06 -0.49
N GLU A 162 14.15 10.39 -0.42
CA GLU A 162 14.53 11.27 -1.53
C GLU A 162 16.04 11.53 -1.59
N GLU A 163 16.78 11.42 -0.48
CA GLU A 163 18.21 11.68 -0.44
C GLU A 163 19.01 10.38 -0.60
N LEU A 164 20.05 10.40 -1.46
CA LEU A 164 20.83 9.20 -1.83
C LEU A 164 21.41 8.47 -0.62
N HIS A 165 22.05 9.22 0.28
CA HIS A 165 22.72 8.64 1.44
C HIS A 165 21.73 8.06 2.45
N ASP A 166 20.62 8.77 2.71
CA ASP A 166 19.60 8.33 3.65
C ASP A 166 18.89 7.08 3.14
N PHE A 167 18.52 7.07 1.85
CA PHE A 167 17.91 5.92 1.22
C PHE A 167 18.84 4.69 1.24
N MET A 168 20.12 4.86 0.89
CA MET A 168 21.06 3.74 0.86
C MET A 168 21.38 3.21 2.27
N ARG A 169 21.44 4.08 3.28
CA ARG A 169 21.54 3.68 4.70
C ARG A 169 20.31 2.92 5.15
N LEU A 170 19.12 3.46 4.88
CA LEU A 170 17.85 2.84 5.24
C LEU A 170 17.69 1.45 4.60
N CYS A 171 18.14 1.28 3.37
CA CYS A 171 18.09 0.01 2.68
C CYS A 171 19.19 -0.98 3.12
N GLY A 172 20.14 -0.53 3.94
CA GLY A 172 21.27 -1.34 4.43
C GLY A 172 22.37 -1.56 3.40
N VAL A 173 22.45 -0.72 2.37
CA VAL A 173 23.49 -0.80 1.32
C VAL A 173 24.82 -0.23 1.82
N VAL A 174 24.77 0.82 2.63
CA VAL A 174 25.93 1.48 3.24
C VAL A 174 25.65 1.76 4.71
N GLU A 175 26.69 1.83 5.54
CA GLU A 175 26.55 2.18 6.96
C GLU A 175 26.39 3.70 7.15
N GLU A 176 27.17 4.51 6.44
CA GLU A 176 27.21 5.96 6.62
C GLU A 176 26.83 6.75 5.35
N LYS A 177 27.58 6.55 4.26
CA LYS A 177 27.37 7.29 3.02
C LYS A 177 27.84 6.50 1.81
N VAL A 178 27.35 6.91 0.66
CA VAL A 178 27.76 6.36 -0.64
C VAL A 178 29.02 7.07 -1.07
N THR A 179 30.10 6.31 -1.28
CA THR A 179 31.35 6.80 -1.89
C THR A 179 31.80 5.78 -2.92
N CYS A 180 32.06 6.23 -4.13
CA CYS A 180 32.58 5.37 -5.18
C CYS A 180 34.11 5.35 -5.16
N HIS A 181 34.69 4.25 -5.62
CA HIS A 181 36.13 4.18 -5.86
C HIS A 181 36.54 5.15 -6.98
N PRO A 182 37.69 5.83 -6.85
CA PRO A 182 38.17 6.74 -7.89
C PRO A 182 38.34 6.04 -9.24
N ARG A 183 37.89 6.70 -10.31
CA ARG A 183 38.07 6.24 -11.70
C ARG A 183 38.83 7.27 -12.53
N LYS A 184 39.49 6.78 -13.59
CA LYS A 184 40.28 7.61 -14.53
C LYS A 184 39.57 7.91 -15.85
N ASP A 185 38.37 7.37 -16.07
CA ASP A 185 37.66 7.46 -17.34
C ASP A 185 36.72 8.67 -17.44
N GLY A 186 36.71 9.54 -16.42
CA GLY A 186 35.95 10.80 -16.42
C GLY A 186 34.43 10.64 -16.42
N ARG A 187 33.91 9.43 -16.22
CA ARG A 187 32.46 9.18 -16.19
C ARG A 187 31.89 9.51 -14.81
N THR A 188 30.70 10.10 -14.81
CA THR A 188 29.93 10.38 -13.58
C THR A 188 29.63 9.10 -12.82
N GLN A 189 29.90 9.12 -11.52
CA GLN A 189 29.63 8.02 -10.59
C GLN A 189 28.41 8.32 -9.71
N LEU A 190 27.92 7.31 -8.98
CA LEU A 190 26.70 7.40 -8.20
C LEU A 190 26.77 8.47 -7.10
N ASP A 191 27.92 8.58 -6.43
CA ASP A 191 28.21 9.58 -5.39
C ASP A 191 28.44 11.00 -5.93
N GLN A 192 28.48 11.15 -7.26
CA GLN A 192 28.61 12.44 -7.95
C GLN A 192 27.29 12.93 -8.55
N LEU A 193 26.20 12.14 -8.40
CA LEU A 193 24.88 12.58 -8.84
C LEU A 193 24.40 13.74 -7.97
N ASN A 194 23.86 14.76 -8.62
CA ASN A 194 23.11 15.79 -7.89
C ASN A 194 21.74 15.25 -7.44
N ALA A 195 21.08 16.00 -6.56
CA ALA A 195 19.79 15.61 -5.98
C ALA A 195 18.71 15.36 -7.04
N ASP A 196 18.68 16.14 -8.13
CA ASP A 196 17.66 15.99 -9.17
C ASP A 196 17.85 14.71 -10.01
N CYS A 197 19.09 14.39 -10.37
CA CYS A 197 19.43 13.14 -11.04
C CYS A 197 19.07 11.94 -10.16
N TRP A 198 19.41 11.99 -8.87
CA TRP A 198 19.06 10.93 -7.93
C TRP A 198 17.54 10.80 -7.76
N ARG A 199 16.80 11.91 -7.57
CA ARG A 199 15.34 11.89 -7.47
C ARG A 199 14.69 11.30 -8.73
N HIS A 200 15.27 11.51 -9.91
CA HIS A 200 14.79 10.89 -11.14
C HIS A 200 14.98 9.37 -11.13
N ILE A 201 16.15 8.86 -10.70
CA ILE A 201 16.40 7.43 -10.54
C ILE A 201 15.45 6.83 -9.49
N ARG A 202 15.25 7.54 -8.38
CA ARG A 202 14.44 7.09 -7.23
C ARG A 202 12.99 6.77 -7.59
N ARG A 203 12.44 7.39 -8.64
CA ARG A 203 11.10 7.08 -9.18
C ARG A 203 10.95 5.64 -9.66
N TYR A 204 12.06 4.96 -9.97
CA TYR A 204 12.09 3.60 -10.49
C TYR A 204 12.67 2.58 -9.51
N LEU A 205 13.08 3.02 -8.31
CA LEU A 205 13.76 2.18 -7.34
C LEU A 205 13.05 2.26 -5.99
N LEU A 206 12.32 1.22 -5.62
CA LEU A 206 11.64 1.10 -4.34
C LEU A 206 12.58 0.52 -3.27
N VAL A 207 12.25 0.71 -2.00
CA VAL A 207 12.96 0.06 -0.87
C VAL A 207 12.93 -1.47 -1.01
N GLU A 208 11.88 -2.02 -1.62
CA GLU A 208 11.71 -3.46 -1.81
C GLU A 208 12.61 -4.07 -2.90
N ASP A 209 13.09 -3.26 -3.84
CA ASP A 209 13.94 -3.72 -4.94
C ASP A 209 15.36 -4.08 -4.49
N ILE A 210 15.80 -3.56 -3.34
CA ILE A 210 17.15 -3.79 -2.82
C ILE A 210 17.21 -5.12 -2.08
N LYS A 211 17.71 -6.17 -2.70
CA LYS A 211 17.82 -7.48 -2.03
C LYS A 211 18.81 -7.43 -0.87
N MET A 212 18.38 -7.88 0.30
CA MET A 212 19.34 -8.15 1.38
C MET A 212 20.20 -9.35 0.97
N PRO A 213 21.48 -9.37 1.36
CA PRO A 213 22.24 -10.61 1.36
C PRO A 213 21.43 -11.64 2.15
N THR A 214 21.12 -12.81 1.56
CA THR A 214 20.55 -13.94 2.30
C THR A 214 21.53 -14.30 3.40
N GLN A 215 21.23 -13.90 4.64
CA GLN A 215 22.09 -14.16 5.78
C GLN A 215 22.20 -15.67 6.00
N SER A 216 23.37 -16.24 5.73
CA SER A 216 23.94 -17.21 6.66
C SER A 216 24.03 -16.50 8.03
N ALA A 217 23.49 -17.14 9.06
CA ALA A 217 23.27 -16.63 10.42
C ALA A 217 24.29 -15.59 10.95
N ASN A 218 23.76 -14.67 11.77
CA ASN A 218 24.41 -13.57 12.50
C ASN A 218 24.64 -12.32 11.64
N THR A 219 24.19 -11.11 11.96
CA THR A 219 23.90 -10.45 13.25
C THR A 219 22.76 -9.45 13.07
N GLY A 220 22.09 -9.09 14.18
CA GLY A 220 21.10 -8.03 14.21
C GLY A 220 21.71 -6.68 13.85
N PHE A 221 21.39 -6.18 12.66
CA PHE A 221 21.54 -4.77 12.32
C PHE A 221 20.22 -4.07 12.63
N CYS A 222 20.12 -3.57 13.87
CA CYS A 222 19.20 -2.52 14.23
C CYS A 222 20.01 -1.22 14.27
N SER A 223 20.38 -0.69 13.11
CA SER A 223 20.84 0.69 13.02
C SER A 223 19.58 1.55 13.02
N SER A 224 19.36 2.27 14.11
CA SER A 224 18.41 3.37 14.15
C SER A 224 18.84 4.40 13.12
N VAL A 225 18.35 4.30 11.89
CA VAL A 225 18.50 5.35 10.89
C VAL A 225 17.60 6.49 11.35
N GLN A 226 18.18 7.39 12.15
CA GLN A 226 17.57 8.68 12.41
C GLN A 226 17.59 9.45 11.09
N CYS A 227 16.42 9.65 10.50
CA CYS A 227 16.25 10.74 9.55
C CYS A 227 16.62 12.02 10.28
N SER A 228 17.59 12.76 9.74
CA SER A 228 18.00 14.05 10.31
C SER A 228 16.77 14.96 10.37
N ARG A 229 16.32 15.25 11.60
CA ARG A 229 15.22 16.17 11.88
C ARG A 229 15.64 17.62 11.64
#